data_AF-A0A9D7M704-F1
#
_entry.id   AF-A0A9D7M704-F1
#
_cell.length_a   1.000
_cell.length_b   1.000
_cell.length_c   1.000
_cell.angle_alpha   90.00
_cell.angle_beta   90.00
_cell.angle_gamma   90.00
#
_symmetry.space_group_name_H-M   'P 1'
#
loop_
_entity.id
_entity.type
_entity.pdbx_description
1 polymer ?
#
loop_
_entity_poly.entity_id
_entity_poly.type
_entity_poly.pdbx_seq_one_letter_code
_entity_poly.pdbx_strand_id
1 'polypeptide(L)' 'MMFKEEAVKPVTIASSEKIIHTSLPDSTHIVVNRNSELEYVFTKDQRKVALKGEAFLILLLMQTVNSSLKLVVLP' A
#
# COMPACT_ATOMS: atom_id res chain seq x y z
N MET A 1 13.40 -11.83 26.39
CA MET A 1 13.50 -10.57 25.62
C MET A 1 12.10 -10.21 25.14
N MET A 2 11.52 -9.13 25.66
CA MET A 2 10.30 -8.56 25.09
C MET A 2 10.70 -7.89 23.78
N PHE A 3 10.23 -8.41 22.65
CA PHE A 3 10.31 -7.69 21.38
C PHE A 3 9.35 -6.50 21.51
N LYS A 4 9.90 -5.30 21.71
CA LYS A 4 9.13 -4.08 21.52
C LYS A 4 8.66 -4.10 20.08
N GLU A 5 7.35 -4.21 19.90
CA GLU A 5 6.70 -4.05 18.61
C GLU A 5 7.03 -2.64 18.12
N GLU A 6 8.00 -2.51 17.22
CA GLU A 6 8.30 -1.23 16.58
C GLU A 6 7.04 -0.80 15.86
N ALA A 7 6.45 0.32 16.28
CA ALA A 7 5.32 0.92 15.62
C ALA A 7 5.72 1.24 14.17
N VAL A 8 5.30 0.40 13.23
CA VAL A 8 5.55 0.60 11.81
C VAL A 8 4.82 1.86 11.40
N LYS A 9 5.59 2.90 11.06
CA LYS A 9 5.04 4.18 10.63
C LYS A 9 4.46 4.07 9.21
N PRO A 10 3.31 4.69 8.94
CA PRO A 10 2.80 4.77 7.58
C PRO A 10 3.76 5.52 6.66
N VAL A 11 3.86 5.04 5.43
CA VAL A 11 4.62 5.68 4.37
C VAL A 11 3.65 6.25 3.36
N THR A 12 3.83 7.53 3.03
CA THR A 12 2.96 8.26 2.10
C THR A 12 3.66 8.49 0.76
N ILE A 13 2.96 8.18 -0.32
CA ILE A 13 3.31 8.50 -1.69
C ILE A 13 2.25 9.49 -2.19
N ALA A 14 2.60 10.76 -2.23
CA ALA A 14 1.72 11.82 -2.70
C ALA A 14 2.16 12.31 -4.08
N SER A 15 1.21 12.48 -4.99
CA SER A 15 1.42 13.12 -6.26
C SER A 15 0.47 14.28 -6.47
N SER A 16 1.02 15.48 -6.66
CA SER A 16 0.26 16.66 -7.05
C SER A 16 0.10 16.71 -8.58
N GLU A 17 1.19 16.81 -9.32
CA GLU A 17 1.15 17.19 -10.74
C GLU A 17 1.46 16.05 -11.72
N LYS A 18 2.10 14.97 -11.26
CA LYS A 18 2.62 13.91 -12.14
C LYS A 18 1.95 12.58 -11.86
N ILE A 19 2.17 11.60 -12.74
CA ILE A 19 1.81 10.22 -12.45
C ILE A 19 3.07 9.56 -11.86
N ILE A 20 2.95 8.91 -10.71
CA ILE A 20 4.06 8.22 -10.05
C ILE A 20 3.96 6.74 -10.35
N HIS A 21 4.99 6.19 -11.00
CA HIS A 21 5.18 4.74 -11.18
C HIS A 21 6.21 4.27 -10.18
N THR A 22 5.83 3.37 -9.27
CA THR A 22 6.75 2.83 -8.27
C THR A 22 6.31 1.44 -7.82
N SER A 23 7.07 0.82 -6.92
CA SER A 23 6.75 -0.45 -6.31
C SER A 23 6.66 -0.31 -4.79
N LEU A 24 5.70 -1.02 -4.20
CA LEU A 24 5.61 -1.20 -2.76
C LEU A 24 6.68 -2.20 -2.27
N PRO A 25 6.97 -2.27 -0.95
CA PRO A 25 8.01 -3.16 -0.42
C PRO A 25 7.81 -4.65 -0.72
N ASP A 26 6.60 -5.09 -1.09
CA ASP A 26 6.28 -6.45 -1.51
C ASP A 26 6.43 -6.68 -3.02
N SER A 27 7.06 -5.74 -3.73
CA SER A 27 7.19 -5.70 -5.19
C SER A 27 5.89 -5.44 -5.95
N THR A 28 4.76 -5.14 -5.29
CA THR A 28 3.53 -4.73 -5.98
C THR A 28 3.80 -3.44 -6.75
N HIS A 29 3.61 -3.48 -8.08
CA HIS A 29 3.73 -2.29 -8.90
C HIS A 29 2.49 -1.42 -8.74
N ILE A 30 2.70 -0.13 -8.50
CA ILE A 30 1.65 0.86 -8.34
C ILE A 30 1.86 2.04 -9.26
N VAL A 31 0.74 2.61 -9.69
CA VAL A 31 0.66 3.85 -10.44
C VAL A 31 -0.26 4.80 -9.69
N VAL A 32 0.28 5.87 -9.12
CA VAL A 32 -0.51 6.90 -8.41
C VAL A 32 -0.79 8.05 -9.37
N ASN A 33 -2.06 8.38 -9.56
CA ASN A 33 -2.47 9.44 -10.49
C ASN A 33 -2.14 10.83 -9.91
N ARG A 34 -2.35 11.87 -10.71
CA ARG A 34 -2.25 13.28 -10.27
C ARG A 34 -3.27 13.55 -9.16
N ASN A 35 -2.98 14.52 -8.30
CA ASN A 35 -3.80 14.91 -7.15
C ASN A 35 -4.23 13.73 -6.28
N SER A 36 -3.37 12.73 -6.13
CA SER A 36 -3.67 11.51 -5.39
C SER A 36 -2.60 11.23 -4.34
N GLU A 37 -3.03 10.60 -3.25
CA GLU A 37 -2.21 10.27 -2.10
C GLU A 37 -2.46 8.81 -1.72
N LEU A 38 -1.39 8.02 -1.69
CA LEU A 38 -1.42 6.64 -1.25
C LEU A 38 -0.58 6.50 0.01
N GLU A 39 -1.19 6.07 1.10
CA GLU A 39 -0.54 5.76 2.36
C GLU A 39 -0.52 4.24 2.57
N TYR A 40 0.60 3.68 2.99
CA TYR A 40 0.69 2.25 3.27
C TYR A 40 1.44 1.92 4.57
N VAL A 41 1.04 0.81 5.19
CA VAL A 41 1.70 0.20 6.35
C VAL A 41 1.86 -1.28 6.07
N PHE A 42 3.11 -1.75 6.00
CA PHE A 42 3.46 -3.14 5.75
C PHE A 42 4.11 -3.73 6.99
N THR A 43 3.50 -4.77 7.54
CA THR A 43 4.00 -5.54 8.68
C THR A 43 4.12 -7.00 8.26
N LYS A 44 4.63 -7.86 9.15
CA LYS A 44 4.67 -9.30 8.89
C LYS A 44 3.29 -9.92 8.69
N ASP A 45 2.26 -9.37 9.34
CA ASP A 45 0.92 -9.98 9.42
C ASP A 45 -0.13 -9.29 8.56
N GLN A 46 0.10 -8.02 8.20
CA GLN A 46 -0.85 -7.21 7.44
C GLN A 46 -0.17 -6.26 6.45
N ARG A 47 -0.83 -6.10 5.30
CA ARG A 47 -0.60 -5.02 4.34
C ARG A 47 -1.84 -4.12 4.33
N LYS A 48 -1.66 -2.86 4.72
CA LYS A 48 -2.72 -1.85 4.69
C LYS A 48 -2.34 -0.78 3.68
N VAL A 49 -3.31 -0.37 2.87
CA VAL A 49 -3.20 0.72 1.90
C VAL A 49 -4.44 1.59 2.06
N ALA A 50 -4.24 2.90 2.18
CA ALA A 50 -5.27 3.92 2.15
C ALA A 50 -5.02 4.83 0.95
N LEU A 51 -6.07 5.18 0.22
CA LEU A 51 -5.99 5.96 -1.01
C LEU A 51 -6.93 7.16 -0.92
N LYS A 52 -6.43 8.33 -1.29
CA LYS A 52 -7.23 9.50 -1.66
C LYS A 52 -6.97 9.81 -3.14
N GLY A 53 -8.02 9.94 -3.94
CA GLY A 53 -7.90 10.09 -5.39
C GLY A 53 -7.84 8.73 -6.10
N GLU A 54 -6.91 8.59 -7.05
CA GLU A 54 -6.85 7.43 -7.95
C GLU A 54 -5.47 6.78 -7.96
N ALA A 55 -5.45 5.45 -7.89
CA ALA A 55 -4.26 4.66 -8.11
C ALA A 55 -4.61 3.33 -8.78
N PHE A 56 -3.68 2.81 -9.57
CA PHE A 56 -3.75 1.48 -10.15
C PHE A 56 -2.74 0.57 -9.45
N LEU A 57 -3.20 -0.58 -8.95
CA LEU A 57 -2.35 -1.57 -8.29
C LEU A 57 -2.29 -2.83 -9.16
N ILE A 58 -1.09 -3.19 -9.61
CA ILE A 58 -0.84 -4.43 -10.33
C ILE A 58 -0.40 -5.47 -9.29
N LEU A 59 -1.38 -6.17 -8.73
CA LEU A 59 -1.12 -7.31 -7.86
C LEU A 59 -0.72 -8.50 -8.73
N LEU A 60 0.56 -8.91 -8.66
CA LEU A 60 0.95 -10.26 -9.05
C LEU A 60 0.31 -11.20 -8.02
N LEU A 61 -0.87 -11.72 -8.35
CA LEU A 61 -1.49 -12.82 -7.62
C LEU A 61 -0.63 -14.07 -7.83
N MET A 62 0.47 -14.21 -7.08
CA MET A 62 0.90 -15.54 -6.67
C MET A 62 -0.14 -15.98 -5.65
N GLN A 63 -1.08 -16.83 -6.09
CA GLN A 63 -2.11 -17.41 -5.26
C GLN A 63 -1.46 -18.26 -4.15
N THR A 64 -1.10 -17.63 -3.04
CA THR A 64 -0.97 -18.36 -1.78
C THR A 64 -2.39 -18.49 -1.22
N VAL A 65 -2.96 -19.68 -1.40
CA VAL A 65 -4.17 -20.15 -0.72
C VAL A 65 -4.06 -19.76 0.76
N ASN A 66 -5.07 -19.03 1.29
CA ASN A 66 -5.18 -18.50 2.67
C ASN A 66 -4.52 -17.15 3.00
N SER A 67 -4.90 -16.07 2.33
CA SER A 67 -4.83 -14.74 2.97
C SER A 67 -5.93 -13.82 2.45
N SER A 68 -6.89 -13.50 3.32
CA SER A 68 -7.96 -12.54 3.02
C SER A 68 -7.40 -11.13 2.88
N LEU A 69 -7.25 -10.63 1.65
CA LEU A 69 -6.99 -9.21 1.40
C LEU A 69 -8.31 -8.44 1.60
N LYS A 70 -8.42 -7.63 2.66
CA LYS A 70 -9.51 -6.65 2.81
C LYS A 70 -9.01 -5.28 2.35
N LEU A 71 -9.48 -4.85 1.18
CA LEU A 71 -9.36 -3.46 0.74
C LEU A 71 -10.42 -2.64 1.49
N VAL A 72 -10.00 -1.75 2.38
CA VAL A 72 -10.92 -0.81 3.05
C VAL A 72 -10.82 0.51 2.31
N VAL A 73 -11.84 0.83 1.52
CA VAL A 73 -12.03 2.16 0.92
C VAL A 73 -12.75 3.00 1.97
N LEU A 74 -12.10 4.06 2.47
CA LEU A 74 -12.73 5.03 3.35
C LEU A 74 -13.47 6.08 2.49
N PRO A 75 -14.64 6.59 2.95
CA PRO A 75 -15.43 7.58 2.21
C PRO A 75 -14.76 8.94 2.11
#